data_AF-A0A4W5NJF3-F1
#
_entry.id   AF-A0A4W5NJF3-F1
#
_cell.length_a   1.000
_cell.length_b   1.000
_cell.length_c   1.000
_cell.angle_alpha   90.00
_cell.angle_beta   90.00
_cell.angle_gamma   90.00
#
_symmetry.space_group_name_H-M   'P 1'
#
loop_
_entity.id
_entity.type
_entity.pdbx_description
1 polymer ?
#
loop_
_entity_poly.entity_id
_entity_poly.type
_entity_poly.pdbx_seq_one_letter_code
_entity_poly.pdbx_strand_id
1 'polypeptide(L)'
;RMLESYIDKVLCGRKEVQFFFPLWESYMGHSVVGVDIAEMGIRQFFEDQKLIYSEEVVPAIPGAKVYRDSDGKIYLYQCDLYKFSSHRGSLVAINPRDREKYAALIMSSMDKACRYLLDTFLYNSELFKGKIFPEKAAQMIFVFHLSCDIEFIQSSDALPDVKHKEWGFDVFIERVHLFTPKTS
;
A
#
# COMPACT_ATOMS: atom_id res chain seq x y z
N ARG A 1 -10.11 3.46 8.24
CA ARG A 1 -8.74 3.13 8.73
C ARG A 1 -8.53 1.63 8.68
N MET A 2 -8.09 1.13 7.52
CA MET A 2 -8.06 -0.30 7.23
C MET A 2 -6.93 -1.04 7.96
N LEU A 3 -5.70 -0.51 7.96
CA LEU A 3 -4.58 -1.13 8.70
C LEU A 3 -4.87 -1.24 10.20
N GLU A 4 -5.39 -0.19 10.83
CA GLU A 4 -5.74 -0.22 12.25
C GLU A 4 -6.78 -1.29 12.57
N SER A 5 -7.78 -1.45 11.70
CA SER A 5 -8.87 -2.41 11.90
C SER A 5 -8.40 -3.87 11.78
N TYR A 6 -7.28 -4.11 11.07
CA TYR A 6 -6.83 -5.45 10.72
C TYR A 6 -5.37 -5.73 11.08
N ILE A 7 -4.77 -4.92 11.96
CA ILE A 7 -3.37 -5.05 12.36
C ILE A 7 -3.09 -6.43 12.97
N ASP A 8 -4.01 -6.98 13.76
CA ASP A 8 -3.86 -8.29 14.39
C ASP A 8 -3.74 -9.42 13.34
N LYS A 9 -4.46 -9.31 12.23
CA LYS A 9 -4.38 -10.26 11.11
C LYS A 9 -3.03 -10.18 10.40
N VAL A 10 -2.47 -8.98 10.27
CA VAL A 10 -1.16 -8.74 9.63
C VAL A 10 0.00 -9.19 10.54
N LEU A 11 -0.08 -8.89 11.83
CA LEU A 11 0.92 -9.31 12.81
C LEU A 11 0.88 -10.83 13.00
N CYS A 12 -0.32 -11.42 13.10
CA CYS A 12 -0.50 -12.85 13.35
C CYS A 12 0.31 -13.32 14.57
N GLY A 13 0.27 -12.55 15.66
CA GLY A 13 1.01 -12.82 16.89
C GLY A 13 2.51 -12.57 16.83
N ARG A 14 3.07 -12.17 15.69
CA ARG A 14 4.50 -11.83 15.56
C ARG A 14 4.80 -10.47 16.18
N LYS A 15 6.00 -10.36 16.75
CA LYS A 15 6.58 -9.10 17.24
C LYS A 15 7.62 -8.61 16.23
N GLU A 16 7.89 -7.31 16.24
CA GLU A 16 8.95 -6.70 15.42
C GLU A 16 8.78 -6.91 13.90
N VAL A 17 7.53 -6.89 13.42
CA VAL A 17 7.23 -6.96 11.99
C VAL A 17 7.69 -5.68 11.30
N GLN A 18 8.31 -5.82 10.13
CA GLN A 18 8.62 -4.70 9.25
C GLN A 18 7.48 -4.50 8.25
N PHE A 19 6.99 -3.28 8.15
CA PHE A 19 6.00 -2.88 7.17
C PHE A 19 6.67 -2.22 5.97
N PHE A 20 6.28 -2.64 4.77
CA PHE A 20 6.57 -1.93 3.53
C PHE A 20 5.29 -1.25 3.06
N PHE A 21 5.31 0.08 2.94
CA PHE A 21 4.09 0.85 2.70
C PHE A 21 4.33 1.99 1.72
N PRO A 22 3.57 2.08 0.62
CA PRO A 22 3.67 3.23 -0.25
C PRO A 22 2.88 4.46 0.26
N LEU A 23 1.88 4.36 1.18
CA LEU A 23 1.09 5.52 1.66
C LEU A 23 0.40 5.29 3.04
N TRP A 24 0.25 6.37 3.81
CA TRP A 24 0.22 6.52 5.29
C TRP A 24 -1.16 6.51 6.03
N GLU A 25 -1.12 6.18 7.34
CA GLU A 25 -1.95 6.82 8.41
C GLU A 25 -1.53 6.49 9.87
N SER A 26 -0.84 5.38 10.17
CA SER A 26 -0.52 5.03 11.57
C SER A 26 0.83 4.33 11.78
N TYR A 27 1.75 4.94 12.54
CA TYR A 27 2.92 4.26 13.11
C TYR A 27 2.52 3.62 14.44
N MET A 28 2.54 2.29 14.50
CA MET A 28 2.16 1.53 15.69
C MET A 28 3.37 0.99 16.47
N GLY A 29 4.51 1.66 16.39
CA GLY A 29 5.75 1.24 17.06
C GLY A 29 6.51 0.09 16.37
N HIS A 30 6.07 -0.32 15.18
CA HIS A 30 6.73 -1.33 14.33
C HIS A 30 7.72 -0.69 13.37
N SER A 31 8.72 -1.44 12.89
CA SER A 31 9.66 -0.92 11.90
C SER A 31 8.96 -0.68 10.55
N VAL A 32 9.24 0.44 9.90
CA VAL A 32 8.60 0.85 8.65
C VAL A 32 9.64 1.24 7.61
N VAL A 33 9.48 0.73 6.40
CA VAL A 33 10.14 1.26 5.20
C VAL A 33 9.06 1.78 4.26
N GLY A 34 9.11 3.08 3.96
CA GLY A 34 8.12 3.75 3.12
C GLY A 34 8.77 4.53 1.99
N VAL A 35 7.99 4.84 0.96
CA VAL A 35 8.44 5.60 -0.21
C VAL A 35 7.36 6.59 -0.59
N ASP A 36 7.70 7.86 -0.70
CA ASP A 36 6.81 8.91 -1.20
C ASP A 36 7.60 9.89 -2.07
N ILE A 37 6.98 10.44 -3.10
CA ILE A 37 7.62 11.47 -3.92
C ILE A 37 7.54 12.85 -3.27
N ALA A 38 6.52 13.08 -2.43
CA ALA A 38 6.23 14.34 -1.80
C ALA A 38 6.99 14.49 -0.47
N GLU A 39 8.09 15.25 -0.49
CA GLU A 39 8.87 15.59 0.71
C GLU A 39 7.99 16.17 1.84
N MET A 40 7.00 16.99 1.48
CA MET A 40 6.07 17.59 2.44
C MET A 40 5.30 16.53 3.25
N GLY A 41 4.85 15.44 2.61
CA GLY A 41 4.13 14.36 3.29
C GLY A 41 5.03 13.59 4.25
N ILE A 42 6.28 13.35 3.85
CA ILE A 42 7.29 12.69 4.70
C ILE A 42 7.58 13.53 5.94
N ARG A 43 7.77 14.84 5.80
CA ARG A 43 8.01 15.73 6.94
C ARG A 43 6.81 15.80 7.88
N GLN A 44 5.60 15.96 7.32
CA GLN A 44 4.38 15.98 8.09
C GLN A 44 4.20 14.69 8.90
N PHE A 45 4.57 13.53 8.35
CA PHE A 45 4.53 12.26 9.08
C PHE A 45 5.39 12.32 10.35
N PHE A 46 6.64 12.75 10.28
CA PHE A 46 7.50 12.81 11.46
C PHE A 46 6.98 13.84 12.48
N GLU A 47 6.42 14.96 12.02
CA GLU A 47 5.78 15.95 12.89
C GLU A 47 4.55 15.37 13.61
N ASP A 48 3.64 14.73 12.88
CA ASP A 48 2.40 14.15 13.41
C ASP A 48 2.69 13.03 14.42
N GLN A 49 3.70 12.21 14.15
CA GLN A 49 4.15 11.15 15.06
C GLN A 49 5.06 11.67 16.18
N LYS A 50 5.42 12.95 16.18
CA LYS A 50 6.32 13.61 17.15
C LYS A 50 7.69 12.91 17.23
N LEU A 51 8.22 12.54 16.08
CA LEU A 51 9.48 11.83 15.93
C LEU A 51 10.58 12.77 15.45
N ILE A 52 11.77 12.64 16.03
CA ILE A 52 12.98 13.31 15.55
C ILE A 52 13.58 12.46 14.43
N TYR A 53 14.02 13.10 13.35
CA TYR A 53 14.59 12.42 12.20
C TYR A 53 15.85 13.09 11.66
N SER A 54 16.67 12.32 10.93
CA SER A 54 17.77 12.79 10.10
C SER A 54 17.43 12.66 8.62
N GLU A 55 18.07 13.49 7.78
CA GLU A 55 17.97 13.43 6.33
C GLU A 55 19.32 13.04 5.72
N GLU A 56 19.33 12.05 4.82
CA GLU A 56 20.54 11.61 4.10
C GLU A 56 20.25 11.45 2.61
N VAL A 57 21.24 11.70 1.76
CA VAL A 57 21.14 11.39 0.32
C VAL A 57 21.25 9.88 0.10
N VAL A 58 20.57 9.36 -0.92
CA VAL A 58 20.64 7.94 -1.27
C VAL A 58 21.54 7.77 -2.50
N PRO A 59 22.81 7.32 -2.35
CA PRO A 59 23.77 7.32 -3.46
C PRO A 59 23.34 6.47 -4.66
N ALA A 60 22.59 5.39 -4.40
CA ALA A 60 22.10 4.49 -5.44
C ALA A 60 20.98 5.08 -6.30
N ILE A 61 20.31 6.16 -5.86
CA ILE A 61 19.15 6.73 -6.55
C ILE A 61 19.36 8.24 -6.69
N PRO A 62 19.75 8.74 -7.89
CA PRO A 62 20.01 10.15 -8.10
C PRO A 62 18.83 11.05 -7.73
N GLY A 63 19.09 12.00 -6.82
CA GLY A 63 18.12 12.96 -6.33
C GLY A 63 17.17 12.45 -5.24
N ALA A 64 17.34 11.21 -4.78
CA ALA A 64 16.56 10.68 -3.67
C ALA A 64 17.19 11.01 -2.31
N LYS A 65 16.32 11.19 -1.31
CA LYS A 65 16.71 11.30 0.10
C LYS A 65 16.07 10.16 0.90
N VAL A 66 16.65 9.85 2.05
CA VAL A 66 16.04 9.00 3.08
C VAL A 66 15.94 9.79 4.37
N TYR A 67 14.79 9.66 5.02
CA TYR A 67 14.46 10.25 6.30
C TYR A 67 14.40 9.12 7.32
N ARG A 68 15.22 9.21 8.36
CA ARG A 68 15.36 8.13 9.35
C ARG A 68 15.03 8.65 10.74
N ASP A 69 14.23 7.91 11.50
CA ASP A 69 14.01 8.23 12.91
C ASP A 69 15.26 7.98 13.76
N SER A 70 15.32 8.60 14.93
CA SER A 70 16.44 8.42 15.88
C SER A 70 16.62 6.99 16.36
N ASP A 71 15.54 6.20 16.40
CA ASP A 71 15.56 4.80 16.88
C ASP A 71 15.93 3.81 15.76
N GLY A 72 16.04 4.29 14.52
CA GLY A 72 16.37 3.48 13.35
C GLY A 72 15.31 2.44 13.00
N LYS A 73 14.05 2.67 13.37
CA LYS A 73 12.90 1.82 13.04
C LYS A 73 12.20 2.27 11.77
N ILE A 74 12.31 3.53 11.41
CA ILE A 74 11.57 4.14 10.30
C ILE A 74 12.55 4.66 9.26
N TYR A 75 12.32 4.28 8.01
CA TYR A 75 13.05 4.76 6.84
C TYR A 75 12.04 5.19 5.78
N LEU A 76 11.94 6.49 5.53
CA LEU A 76 11.07 7.04 4.49
C LEU A 76 11.92 7.59 3.35
N TYR A 77 11.79 6.99 2.18
CA TYR A 77 12.53 7.37 0.98
C TYR A 77 11.75 8.39 0.17
N GLN A 78 12.34 9.57 -0.01
CA GLN A 78 11.81 10.62 -0.86
C GLN A 78 12.27 10.40 -2.30
N CYS A 79 11.48 9.68 -3.08
CA CYS A 79 11.73 9.48 -4.49
C CYS A 79 10.51 8.92 -5.21
N ASP A 80 10.61 8.89 -6.54
CA ASP A 80 9.69 8.13 -7.35
C ASP A 80 9.80 6.64 -6.98
N LEU A 81 8.68 6.00 -6.65
CA LEU A 81 8.62 4.57 -6.32
C LEU A 81 9.25 3.68 -7.40
N TYR A 82 9.14 4.05 -8.68
CA TYR A 82 9.76 3.38 -9.83
C TYR A 82 11.30 3.50 -9.84
N LYS A 83 11.85 4.50 -9.15
CA LYS A 83 13.30 4.67 -8.97
C LYS A 83 13.79 4.01 -7.68
N PHE A 84 12.95 4.01 -6.64
CA PHE A 84 13.23 3.31 -5.38
C PHE A 84 13.35 1.81 -5.57
N SER A 85 12.42 1.29 -6.36
CA SER A 85 12.28 -0.11 -6.63
C SER A 85 11.64 -0.25 -8.00
N SER A 86 11.73 -1.40 -8.62
CA SER A 86 10.91 -1.65 -9.81
C SER A 86 9.40 -1.64 -9.50
N HIS A 87 8.98 -1.51 -8.22
CA HIS A 87 7.59 -1.60 -7.78
C HIS A 87 6.81 -0.39 -8.26
N ARG A 88 5.67 -0.66 -8.90
CA ARG A 88 4.73 0.39 -9.29
C ARG A 88 3.88 0.78 -8.05
N GLY A 89 3.14 1.88 -8.06
CA GLY A 89 2.31 2.30 -6.92
C GLY A 89 1.26 1.27 -6.44
N SER A 90 0.35 1.67 -5.56
CA SER A 90 -0.79 0.84 -5.14
C SER A 90 -1.50 0.21 -6.34
N LEU A 91 -1.89 -1.06 -6.25
CA LEU A 91 -2.45 -1.86 -7.35
C LEU A 91 -3.56 -1.15 -8.13
N VAL A 92 -4.41 -0.39 -7.43
CA VAL A 92 -5.55 0.34 -8.00
C VAL A 92 -5.16 1.50 -8.93
N ALA A 93 -3.91 1.97 -8.85
CA ALA A 93 -3.34 3.01 -9.71
C ALA A 93 -2.57 2.43 -10.92
N ILE A 94 -2.44 1.10 -11.02
CA ILE A 94 -1.70 0.43 -12.08
C ILE A 94 -2.61 0.11 -13.26
N ASN A 95 -2.17 0.48 -14.47
CA ASN A 95 -2.85 0.13 -15.71
C ASN A 95 -3.16 -1.37 -15.73
N PRO A 96 -4.37 -1.82 -16.12
CA PRO A 96 -4.76 -3.23 -16.08
C PRO A 96 -3.75 -4.17 -16.76
N ARG A 97 -3.14 -3.76 -17.87
CA ARG A 97 -2.13 -4.53 -18.61
C ARG A 97 -0.80 -4.75 -17.86
N ASP A 98 -0.50 -3.91 -16.87
CA ASP A 98 0.76 -3.92 -16.13
C ASP A 98 0.60 -4.60 -14.75
N ARG A 99 -0.62 -5.04 -14.40
CA ARG A 99 -0.96 -5.62 -13.08
C ARG A 99 -0.24 -6.94 -12.80
N GLU A 100 -0.08 -7.80 -13.81
CA GLU A 100 0.68 -9.06 -13.65
C GLU A 100 2.14 -8.80 -13.29
N LYS A 101 2.79 -7.88 -14.02
CA LYS A 101 4.18 -7.47 -13.76
C LYS A 101 4.32 -6.85 -12.37
N TYR A 102 3.35 -6.01 -11.99
CA TYR A 102 3.32 -5.40 -10.67
C TYR A 102 3.18 -6.46 -9.56
N ALA A 103 2.26 -7.41 -9.70
CA ALA A 103 2.03 -8.44 -8.71
C ALA A 103 3.22 -9.39 -8.55
N ALA A 104 3.80 -9.87 -9.67
CA ALA A 104 5.01 -10.69 -9.65
C ALA A 104 6.13 -9.99 -8.86
N LEU A 105 6.19 -8.68 -9.01
CA LEU A 105 7.20 -7.89 -8.37
C LEU A 105 6.90 -7.64 -6.89
N ILE A 106 5.67 -7.28 -6.48
CA ILE A 106 5.31 -7.22 -5.05
C ILE A 106 5.60 -8.57 -4.38
N MET A 107 5.24 -9.69 -5.02
CA MET A 107 5.54 -11.03 -4.50
C MET A 107 7.04 -11.30 -4.36
N SER A 108 7.90 -10.80 -5.26
CA SER A 108 9.35 -10.96 -5.12
C SER A 108 9.95 -10.28 -3.87
N SER A 109 9.22 -9.34 -3.27
CA SER A 109 9.62 -8.64 -2.04
C SER A 109 8.93 -9.19 -0.79
N MET A 110 8.01 -10.15 -0.96
CA MET A 110 7.35 -10.81 0.16
C MET A 110 8.23 -11.94 0.69
N ASP A 111 8.54 -11.90 1.99
CA ASP A 111 9.03 -13.08 2.69
C ASP A 111 7.95 -14.18 2.76
N LYS A 112 8.34 -15.44 3.02
CA LYS A 112 7.39 -16.56 3.19
C LYS A 112 6.33 -16.31 4.28
N ALA A 113 6.67 -15.55 5.32
CA ALA A 113 5.73 -15.18 6.38
C ALA A 113 5.01 -13.84 6.11
N CYS A 114 5.15 -13.26 4.92
CA CYS A 114 4.52 -11.98 4.60
C CYS A 114 2.99 -12.09 4.69
N ARG A 115 2.38 -10.99 5.13
CA ARG A 115 0.93 -10.84 5.25
C ARG A 115 0.57 -9.54 4.57
N TYR A 116 0.11 -9.63 3.32
CA TYR A 116 -0.16 -8.47 2.49
C TYR A 116 -1.64 -8.12 2.55
N LEU A 117 -1.94 -7.02 3.24
CA LEU A 117 -3.27 -6.46 3.31
C LEU A 117 -3.49 -5.54 2.11
N LEU A 118 -4.52 -5.81 1.32
CA LEU A 118 -4.77 -5.12 0.07
C LEU A 118 -6.19 -4.56 0.04
N ASP A 119 -6.25 -3.25 -0.21
CA ASP A 119 -7.48 -2.49 -0.46
C ASP A 119 -7.85 -2.48 -1.93
N THR A 120 -9.12 -2.67 -2.22
CA THR A 120 -9.67 -2.51 -3.57
C THR A 120 -11.03 -1.83 -3.56
N PHE A 121 -11.36 -1.20 -4.69
CA PHE A 121 -12.63 -0.52 -4.86
C PHE A 121 -13.41 -1.12 -6.02
N LEU A 122 -14.66 -1.44 -5.76
CA LEU A 122 -15.65 -1.81 -6.76
C LEU A 122 -16.57 -0.62 -7.02
N TYR A 123 -16.60 -0.19 -8.28
CA TYR A 123 -17.42 0.92 -8.76
C TYR A 123 -17.63 0.80 -10.28
N ASN A 124 -18.56 1.59 -10.80
CA ASN A 124 -18.80 1.68 -12.23
C ASN A 124 -17.75 2.61 -12.90
N SER A 125 -16.80 2.02 -13.63
CA SER A 125 -15.76 2.80 -14.33
C SER A 125 -16.27 3.64 -15.49
N GLU A 126 -17.46 3.36 -16.03
CA GLU A 126 -18.02 4.17 -17.11
C GLU A 126 -18.52 5.53 -16.60
N LEU A 127 -18.86 5.61 -15.30
CA LEU A 127 -19.36 6.82 -14.66
C LEU A 127 -18.26 7.60 -13.95
N PHE A 128 -17.23 6.91 -13.44
CA PHE A 128 -16.12 7.54 -12.75
C PHE A 128 -15.18 8.29 -13.71
N LYS A 129 -14.95 9.57 -13.45
CA LYS A 129 -14.12 10.45 -14.29
C LYS A 129 -12.64 10.54 -13.88
N GLY A 130 -12.23 9.85 -12.81
CA GLY A 130 -10.88 9.91 -12.28
C GLY A 130 -9.92 8.82 -12.79
N LYS A 131 -8.69 8.84 -12.28
CA LYS A 131 -7.60 7.91 -12.66
C LYS A 131 -7.37 6.82 -11.60
N ILE A 132 -8.42 6.08 -11.29
CA ILE A 132 -8.36 4.84 -10.51
C ILE A 132 -8.94 3.77 -11.42
N PHE A 133 -8.43 2.55 -11.36
CA PHE A 133 -8.99 1.43 -12.12
C PHE A 133 -9.81 0.53 -11.18
N PRO A 134 -11.06 0.20 -11.53
CA PRO A 134 -11.88 -0.63 -10.67
C PRO A 134 -11.26 -2.02 -10.51
N GLU A 135 -11.58 -2.65 -9.39
CA GLU A 135 -11.34 -4.06 -9.22
C GLU A 135 -12.21 -4.85 -10.19
N LYS A 136 -11.58 -5.67 -11.02
CA LYS A 136 -12.26 -6.84 -11.59
C LYS A 136 -11.82 -8.02 -10.75
N ALA A 137 -12.68 -8.48 -9.84
CA ALA A 137 -12.36 -9.54 -8.87
C ALA A 137 -11.71 -10.77 -9.54
N ALA A 138 -12.17 -11.15 -10.74
CA ALA A 138 -11.58 -12.25 -11.51
C ALA A 138 -10.12 -12.02 -11.91
N GLN A 139 -9.72 -10.78 -12.25
CA GLN A 139 -8.33 -10.47 -12.60
C GLN A 139 -7.43 -10.48 -11.37
N MET A 140 -7.89 -9.93 -10.25
CA MET A 140 -7.12 -9.90 -9.01
C MET A 140 -6.84 -11.30 -8.48
N ILE A 141 -7.89 -12.13 -8.39
CA ILE A 141 -7.80 -13.53 -8.00
C ILE A 141 -6.84 -14.24 -8.96
N PHE A 142 -7.00 -14.06 -10.27
CA PHE A 142 -6.14 -14.72 -11.25
C PHE A 142 -4.64 -14.40 -11.06
N VAL A 143 -4.30 -13.15 -10.81
CA VAL A 143 -2.89 -12.72 -10.74
C VAL A 143 -2.16 -13.26 -9.50
N PHE A 144 -2.84 -13.42 -8.36
CA PHE A 144 -2.20 -13.82 -7.10
C PHE A 144 -2.53 -15.24 -6.64
N HIS A 145 -3.64 -15.84 -7.07
CA HIS A 145 -4.12 -17.13 -6.53
C HIS A 145 -3.17 -18.31 -6.75
N LEU A 146 -2.31 -18.25 -7.78
CA LEU A 146 -1.31 -19.29 -8.01
C LEU A 146 -0.22 -19.31 -6.92
N SER A 147 0.07 -18.17 -6.30
CA SER A 147 1.22 -17.99 -5.41
C SER A 147 0.83 -17.58 -3.99
N CYS A 148 -0.41 -17.13 -3.77
CA CYS A 148 -0.93 -16.72 -2.47
C CYS A 148 -2.24 -17.43 -2.15
N ASP A 149 -2.46 -17.70 -0.87
CA ASP A 149 -3.79 -17.88 -0.32
C ASP A 149 -4.42 -16.50 -0.10
N ILE A 150 -5.72 -16.38 -0.42
CA ILE A 150 -6.44 -15.11 -0.42
C ILE A 150 -7.62 -15.24 0.55
N GLU A 151 -7.61 -14.47 1.62
CA GLU A 151 -8.71 -14.33 2.57
C GLU A 151 -9.46 -13.03 2.31
N PHE A 152 -10.77 -13.12 2.06
CA PHE A 152 -11.65 -11.96 2.03
C PHE A 152 -11.97 -11.54 3.46
N ILE A 153 -11.70 -10.28 3.82
CA ILE A 153 -11.90 -9.77 5.18
C ILE A 153 -13.21 -8.99 5.29
N GLN A 154 -13.42 -8.00 4.42
CA GLN A 154 -14.55 -7.08 4.52
C GLN A 154 -14.97 -6.56 3.16
N SER A 155 -16.27 -6.24 3.04
CA SER A 155 -16.80 -5.33 2.05
C SER A 155 -17.63 -4.28 2.78
N SER A 156 -17.40 -3.01 2.50
CA SER A 156 -18.15 -1.89 3.05
C SER A 156 -18.50 -0.89 1.96
N ASP A 157 -19.64 -0.24 2.13
CA ASP A 157 -19.89 0.99 1.38
C ASP A 157 -18.89 2.04 1.86
N ALA A 158 -18.04 2.50 0.95
CA ALA A 158 -17.03 3.51 1.20
C ALA A 158 -17.37 4.82 0.48
N LEU A 159 -18.61 4.97 0.00
CA LEU A 159 -19.10 6.21 -0.53
C LEU A 159 -18.95 7.32 0.53
N PRO A 160 -18.12 8.35 0.30
CA PRO A 160 -18.03 9.45 1.24
C PRO A 160 -19.32 10.28 1.19
N ASP A 161 -19.86 10.64 2.35
CA ASP A 161 -21.16 11.32 2.56
C ASP A 161 -21.41 12.60 1.71
N VAL A 162 -20.40 13.15 1.02
CA VAL A 162 -20.47 14.47 0.35
C VAL A 162 -20.14 14.46 -1.15
N LYS A 163 -19.64 13.37 -1.78
CA LYS A 163 -19.06 13.47 -3.15
C LYS A 163 -19.66 12.58 -4.25
N HIS A 164 -20.88 12.08 -4.06
CA HIS A 164 -21.58 11.22 -5.04
C HIS A 164 -21.68 11.80 -6.47
N LYS A 165 -21.87 13.13 -6.63
CA LYS A 165 -22.15 13.73 -7.95
C LYS A 165 -20.94 14.29 -8.68
N GLU A 166 -19.94 14.81 -7.95
CA GLU A 166 -18.80 15.48 -8.58
C GLU A 166 -17.86 14.49 -9.27
N TRP A 167 -17.70 13.30 -8.68
CA TRP A 167 -16.78 12.27 -9.17
C TRP A 167 -17.47 11.20 -10.03
N GLY A 168 -18.81 11.15 -10.01
CA GLY A 168 -19.62 10.26 -10.84
C GLY A 168 -19.75 8.84 -10.29
N PHE A 169 -19.71 8.65 -8.98
CA PHE A 169 -19.93 7.33 -8.38
C PHE A 169 -21.43 7.11 -8.11
N ASP A 170 -21.99 6.06 -8.71
CA ASP A 170 -23.30 5.50 -8.37
C ASP A 170 -23.19 4.48 -7.21
N VAL A 171 -22.08 3.76 -7.16
CA VAL A 171 -21.68 2.84 -6.10
C VAL A 171 -20.16 2.93 -5.89
N PHE A 172 -19.72 2.85 -4.63
CA PHE A 172 -18.30 2.81 -4.29
C PHE A 172 -18.08 1.89 -3.08
N ILE A 173 -17.74 0.65 -3.36
CA ILE A 173 -17.58 -0.39 -2.34
C ILE A 173 -16.10 -0.65 -2.13
N GLU A 174 -15.63 -0.45 -0.90
CA GLU A 174 -14.30 -0.86 -0.44
C GLU A 174 -14.31 -2.34 -0.12
N ARG A 175 -13.24 -3.04 -0.52
CA ARG A 175 -13.03 -4.46 -0.25
C ARG A 175 -11.61 -4.68 0.26
N VAL A 176 -11.52 -5.37 1.39
CA VAL A 176 -10.25 -5.66 2.04
C VAL A 176 -9.98 -7.16 1.94
N HIS A 177 -8.78 -7.49 1.49
CA HIS A 177 -8.31 -8.86 1.34
C HIS A 177 -6.94 -9.03 2.00
N LEU A 178 -6.68 -10.21 2.55
CA LEU A 178 -5.37 -10.60 3.07
C LEU A 178 -4.77 -11.68 2.17
N PHE A 179 -3.56 -11.42 1.71
CA PHE A 179 -2.77 -12.33 0.88
C PHE A 179 -1.63 -12.91 1.72
N THR A 180 -1.51 -14.23 1.71
CA THR A 180 -0.40 -14.95 2.35
C THR A 180 0.31 -15.83 1.32
N PRO A 181 1.63 -15.68 1.12
CA PRO A 181 2.38 -16.53 0.20
C PRO A 181 2.20 -18.02 0.54
N LYS A 182 1.94 -18.84 -0.47
CA LYS A 182 1.89 -20.29 -0.32
C LYS A 182 3.29 -20.80 0.01
N THR A 183 3.39 -21.67 0.99
CA THR A 183 4.65 -22.39 1.28
C THR A 183 4.83 -23.46 0.20
N SER A 184 5.78 -23.23 -0.72
CA SER A 184 6.30 -24.31 -1.58
C SER A 184 7.08 -25.32 -0.77
#